data_AF-A0A3B0WL73-F1
#
_entry.id   AF-A0A3B0WL73-F1
#
_cell.length_a   1.000
_cell.length_b   1.000
_cell.length_c   1.000
_cell.angle_alpha   90.00
_cell.angle_beta   90.00
_cell.angle_gamma   90.00
#
_symmetry.space_group_name_H-M   'P 1'
#
loop_
_entity.id
_entity.type
_entity.pdbx_description
1 polymer ?
#
loop_
_entity_poly.entity_id
_entity_poly.type
_entity_poly.pdbx_seq_one_letter_code
_entity_poly.pdbx_strand_id
1 'polypeptide(L)'
;LDDLSERFSQQIIASAPERNKRRLEGLLFQIKMERQRSKNPMHACISISRMMMDSYSDLQKAMIGLRDGDSEIVNVLPEVELMDNVIGFPVDK
;
A
#
# COMPACT_ATOMS: atom_id res chain seq x y z
N LEU A 1 15.42 -15.58 -0.72
CA LEU A 1 14.32 -14.68 -0.32
C LEU A 1 13.53 -14.19 -1.54
N ASP A 2 14.20 -13.72 -2.61
CA ASP A 2 13.50 -13.16 -3.77
C ASP A 2 12.65 -14.17 -4.57
N ASP A 3 13.10 -15.42 -4.72
CA ASP A 3 12.35 -16.46 -5.45
C ASP A 3 10.98 -16.77 -4.82
N LEU A 4 10.91 -16.83 -3.48
CA LEU A 4 9.64 -17.07 -2.79
C LEU A 4 8.67 -15.89 -2.97
N SER A 5 9.19 -14.66 -2.86
CA SER A 5 8.40 -13.45 -3.07
C SER A 5 7.85 -13.37 -4.50
N GLU A 6 8.64 -13.80 -5.49
CA GLU A 6 8.24 -13.80 -6.89
C GLU A 6 7.12 -14.80 -7.18
N ARG A 7 7.25 -16.02 -6.65
CA ARG A 7 6.21 -17.06 -6.79
C ARG A 7 4.87 -16.62 -6.21
N PHE A 8 4.85 -16.07 -5.01
CA PHE A 8 3.60 -15.57 -4.40
C PHE A 8 3.01 -14.41 -5.18
N SER A 9 3.85 -13.48 -5.66
CA SER A 9 3.37 -12.36 -6.48
C SER A 9 2.71 -12.85 -7.77
N GLN A 10 3.31 -13.84 -8.43
CA GLN A 10 2.75 -14.45 -9.65
C GLN A 10 1.44 -15.20 -9.37
N GLN A 11 1.33 -15.91 -8.24
CA GLN A 11 0.08 -16.57 -7.84
C GLN A 11 -1.06 -15.57 -7.59
N ILE A 12 -0.75 -14.42 -6.98
CA ILE A 12 -1.73 -13.35 -6.76
C ILE A 12 -2.21 -12.78 -8.11
N ILE A 13 -1.30 -12.53 -9.05
CA ILE A 13 -1.65 -12.05 -10.39
C ILE A 13 -2.49 -13.10 -11.14
N ALA A 14 -2.10 -14.37 -11.07
CA ALA A 14 -2.79 -15.46 -11.75
C ALA A 14 -4.23 -15.66 -11.23
N SER A 15 -4.44 -15.52 -9.92
CA SER A 15 -5.76 -15.67 -9.28
C SER A 15 -6.67 -14.44 -9.42
N ALA A 16 -6.12 -13.28 -9.78
CA ALA A 16 -6.90 -12.06 -9.95
C ALA A 16 -7.78 -12.07 -11.21
N PRO A 17 -8.93 -11.36 -11.23
CA PRO A 17 -9.74 -11.17 -12.43
C PRO A 17 -8.98 -10.44 -13.54
N GLU A 18 -9.26 -10.76 -14.81
CA GLU A 18 -8.52 -10.24 -15.98
C GLU A 18 -8.42 -8.71 -16.02
N ARG A 19 -9.50 -8.02 -15.60
CA ARG A 19 -9.55 -6.55 -15.49
C ARG A 19 -8.45 -5.97 -14.60
N ASN A 20 -8.00 -6.71 -13.58
CA ASN A 20 -7.04 -6.25 -12.59
C ASN A 20 -5.62 -6.75 -12.87
N LYS A 21 -5.44 -7.82 -13.65
CA LYS A 21 -4.13 -8.43 -13.91
C LYS A 21 -3.12 -7.43 -14.46
N ARG A 22 -3.50 -6.69 -15.51
CA ARG A 22 -2.64 -5.67 -16.12
C ARG A 22 -2.17 -4.60 -15.12
N ARG A 23 -3.06 -4.19 -14.22
CA ARG A 23 -2.73 -3.20 -13.17
C ARG A 23 -1.78 -3.80 -12.13
N LEU A 24 -2.01 -5.05 -11.71
CA LEU A 24 -1.17 -5.75 -10.75
C LEU A 24 0.24 -6.03 -11.30
N GLU A 25 0.35 -6.38 -12.58
CA GLU A 25 1.64 -6.54 -13.26
C GLU A 25 2.43 -5.23 -13.30
N GLY A 26 1.76 -4.12 -13.62
CA GLY A 26 2.38 -2.79 -13.58
C GLY A 26 2.84 -2.39 -12.17
N LEU A 27 2.04 -2.70 -11.14
CA LEU A 27 2.42 -2.45 -9.75
C LEU A 27 3.62 -3.30 -9.32
N LEU A 28 3.63 -4.59 -9.67
CA LEU A 28 4.76 -5.48 -9.41
C LEU A 28 6.03 -4.99 -10.10
N PHE A 29 5.92 -4.49 -11.34
CA PHE A 29 7.04 -3.87 -12.06
C PHE A 29 7.59 -2.65 -11.30
N GLN A 30 6.74 -1.74 -10.86
CA GLN A 30 7.17 -0.55 -10.11
C GLN A 30 7.90 -0.93 -8.82
N ILE A 31 7.36 -1.88 -8.05
CA ILE A 31 7.99 -2.35 -6.81
C ILE A 31 9.35 -2.99 -7.10
N LYS A 32 9.44 -3.86 -8.12
CA LYS A 32 10.70 -4.47 -8.55
C LYS A 32 11.74 -3.42 -8.94
N MET A 33 11.32 -2.40 -9.70
CA MET A 33 12.21 -1.30 -10.11
C MET A 33 12.66 -0.46 -8.92
N GLU A 34 11.80 -0.18 -7.95
CA GLU A 34 12.19 0.56 -6.75
C GLU A 34 13.22 -0.21 -5.91
N ARG A 35 13.08 -1.54 -5.83
CA ARG A 35 14.08 -2.41 -5.20
C ARG A 35 15.42 -2.38 -5.94
N GLN A 36 15.40 -2.43 -7.28
CA GLN A 36 16.62 -2.40 -8.10
C GLN A 36 17.31 -1.03 -8.09
N ARG A 37 16.53 0.05 -8.06
CA ARG A 37 17.03 1.43 -8.05
C ARG A 37 17.63 1.84 -6.71
N SER A 38 17.13 1.27 -5.62
CA SER A 38 17.56 1.60 -4.26
C SER A 38 18.98 1.15 -3.97
N LYS A 39 19.79 2.05 -3.38
CA LYS A 39 21.20 1.78 -3.06
C LYS A 39 21.40 0.80 -1.89
N ASN A 40 20.37 0.59 -1.06
CA ASN A 40 20.39 -0.25 0.13
C ASN A 40 19.00 -0.89 0.33
N PRO A 41 18.90 -2.16 0.74
CA PRO A 41 17.62 -2.81 1.10
C PRO A 41 16.74 -2.02 2.08
N MET A 42 17.33 -1.31 3.06
CA MET A 42 16.55 -0.48 3.99
C MET A 42 15.88 0.71 3.29
N HIS A 43 16.58 1.33 2.34
CA HIS A 43 16.02 2.42 1.55
C HIS A 43 14.87 1.91 0.66
N ALA A 44 15.04 0.73 0.04
CA ALA A 44 13.96 0.09 -0.73
C ALA A 44 12.72 -0.15 0.14
N CYS A 45 12.90 -0.64 1.37
CA CYS A 45 11.81 -0.89 2.30
C CYS A 45 11.00 0.39 2.60
N ILE A 46 11.69 1.49 2.93
CA ILE A 46 11.06 2.79 3.22
C ILE A 46 10.37 3.37 1.98
N SER A 47 11.02 3.28 0.81
CA SER A 47 10.42 3.75 -0.44
C SER A 47 9.12 2.99 -0.76
N ILE A 48 9.14 1.66 -0.64
CA ILE A 48 7.99 0.82 -0.97
C ILE A 48 6.87 1.03 0.05
N SER A 49 7.17 1.14 1.35
CA SER A 49 6.15 1.41 2.36
C SER A 49 5.48 2.77 2.13
N ARG A 50 6.25 3.79 1.70
CA ARG A 50 5.71 5.07 1.28
C ARG A 50 4.79 4.94 0.06
N MET A 51 5.20 4.24 -0.99
CA MET A 51 4.35 4.00 -2.18
C MET A 51 3.00 3.36 -1.82
N MET A 52 3.01 2.40 -0.87
CA MET A 52 1.80 1.75 -0.37
C MET A 52 0.91 2.74 0.42
N MET A 53 1.52 3.53 1.32
CA MET A 53 0.81 4.49 2.15
C MET A 53 0.20 5.64 1.34
N ASP A 54 0.91 6.12 0.32
CA ASP A 54 0.41 7.14 -0.60
C ASP A 54 -0.83 6.62 -1.33
N SER A 55 -0.78 5.39 -1.86
CA SER A 55 -1.93 4.74 -2.50
C SER A 55 -3.13 4.59 -1.56
N TYR A 56 -2.88 4.28 -0.28
CA TYR A 56 -3.93 4.20 0.73
C TYR A 56 -4.54 5.57 1.05
N SER A 57 -3.71 6.60 1.19
CA SER A 57 -4.17 7.97 1.44
C SER A 57 -5.06 8.46 0.30
N ASP A 58 -4.70 8.20 -0.95
CA ASP A 58 -5.49 8.57 -2.12
C ASP A 58 -6.84 7.84 -2.14
N LEU A 59 -6.84 6.55 -1.82
CA LEU A 59 -8.07 5.77 -1.68
C LEU A 59 -8.96 6.32 -0.55
N GLN A 60 -8.38 6.61 0.62
CA GLN A 60 -9.09 7.17 1.76
C GLN A 60 -9.73 8.51 1.41
N LYS A 61 -8.99 9.41 0.74
CA LYS A 61 -9.52 10.69 0.25
C LYS A 61 -10.68 10.49 -0.72
N ALA A 62 -10.54 9.55 -1.67
CA ALA A 62 -11.62 9.24 -2.60
C ALA A 62 -12.87 8.69 -1.88
N MET A 63 -12.69 7.81 -0.89
CA MET A 63 -13.81 7.30 -0.09
C MET A 63 -14.48 8.38 0.76
N ILE A 64 -13.71 9.26 1.39
CA ILE A 64 -14.26 10.39 2.17
C ILE A 64 -14.99 11.37 1.25
N GLY A 65 -14.41 11.71 0.10
CA GLY A 65 -15.05 12.58 -0.89
C GLY A 65 -16.35 12.00 -1.47
N LEU A 66 -16.46 10.67 -1.57
CA LEU A 66 -17.72 9.99 -1.91
C LEU A 66 -18.75 10.04 -0.77
N ARG A 67 -18.30 10.13 0.48
CA ARG A 67 -19.17 10.22 1.67
C ARG A 67 -19.73 11.63 1.88
N ASP A 68 -18.98 12.67 1.54
CA ASP A 68 -19.39 14.08 1.68
C ASP A 68 -20.35 14.55 0.55
N GLY A 69 -20.73 13.66 -0.38
CA GLY A 69 -21.70 13.95 -1.44
C GLY A 69 -23.14 14.15 -0.94
N ASP A 70 -23.46 13.73 0.28
CA ASP A 70 -24.76 13.92 0.92
C ASP A 70 -24.59 14.44 2.36
N SER A 71 -24.93 15.71 2.57
CA SER A 71 -25.12 16.44 3.85
C SER A 71 -23.97 17.36 4.31
N GLU A 72 -24.30 18.64 4.47
CA GLU A 72 -23.56 19.58 5.32
C GLU A 72 -23.50 19.04 6.75
N ILE A 73 -22.37 18.45 7.16
CA ILE A 73 -22.03 18.29 8.56
C ILE A 73 -20.58 18.70 8.76
N VAL A 74 -20.40 19.84 9.44
CA VAL A 74 -19.13 20.25 10.05
C VAL A 74 -18.67 19.13 10.98
N ASN A 75 -17.64 18.39 10.60
CA ASN A 75 -16.92 17.55 11.52
C ASN A 75 -15.45 17.93 11.53
N VAL A 76 -15.09 18.55 12.65
CA VAL A 76 -13.75 18.81 13.18
C VAL A 76 -12.81 17.69 12.74
N LEU A 77 -11.70 18.07 12.09
CA LEU A 77 -10.54 17.21 11.94
C LEU A 77 -10.22 16.64 13.33
N PRO A 78 -10.34 15.32 13.58
CA PRO A 78 -9.70 14.80 14.76
C PRO A 78 -8.22 15.08 14.55
N GLU A 79 -7.61 15.76 15.53
CA GLU A 79 -6.17 15.88 15.64
C GLU A 79 -5.63 14.45 15.52
N VAL A 80 -5.12 14.10 14.34
CA VAL A 80 -4.49 12.80 14.14
C VAL A 80 -3.17 12.94 14.88
N GLU A 81 -3.19 12.63 16.17
CA GLU A 81 -1.97 12.27 16.88
C GLU A 81 -1.24 11.30 15.95
N LEU A 82 0.02 11.64 15.62
CA LEU A 82 0.93 10.72 14.96
C LEU A 82 1.09 9.50 15.88
N MET A 83 0.12 8.60 15.85
CA MET A 83 0.28 7.28 16.37
C MET A 83 1.25 6.63 15.41
N ASP A 84 2.48 6.44 15.88
CA ASP A 84 3.44 5.55 15.26
C ASP A 84 2.69 4.28 14.87
N ASN A 85 2.46 4.09 13.57
CA ASN A 85 1.70 3.00 12.98
C ASN A 85 2.48 1.66 13.09
N VAL A 86 3.07 1.40 14.26
CA VAL A 86 3.75 0.18 14.62
C VAL A 86 2.67 -0.81 15.04
N ILE A 87 2.28 -1.67 14.10
CA ILE A 87 1.51 -2.87 14.42
C ILE A 87 2.38 -3.71 15.34
N GLY A 88 2.02 -3.77 16.62
CA GLY A 88 2.68 -4.66 17.57
C GLY A 88 2.48 -6.11 17.15
N PHE A 89 3.55 -6.76 16.69
CA PHE A 89 3.53 -8.20 16.46
C PHE A 89 3.40 -8.90 17.81
N PRO A 90 2.41 -9.81 17.99
CA PRO A 90 2.32 -10.58 19.21
C PRO A 90 3.55 -11.49 19.29
N VAL A 91 4.35 -11.32 20.36
CA VAL A 91 5.40 -12.26 20.71
C VAL A 91 4.70 -13.36 21.50
N ASP A 92 4.42 -14.48 20.84
CA ASP A 92 3.96 -15.69 21.53
C ASP A 92 5.04 -16.09 22.57
N LYS A 93 4.61 -16.22 23.83
CA LYS A 93 5.43 -16.69 24.96
C LYS A 93 5.54 -18.21 24.96
#